data_AF-A0A347TKD2-F1
#
_entry.id   AF-A0A347TKD2-F1
#
_cell.length_a   1.000
_cell.length_b   1.000
_cell.length_c   1.000
_cell.angle_alpha   90.00
_cell.angle_beta   90.00
_cell.angle_gamma   90.00
#
_symmetry.space_group_name_H-M   'P 1'
#
loop_
_entity.id
_entity.type
_entity.pdbx_description
1 polymer ?
#
loop_
_entity_poly.entity_id
_entity_poly.type
_entity_poly.pdbx_seq_one_letter_code
_entity_poly.pdbx_strand_id
1 'polypeptide(L)'
;MKKLPKLGFLYLDYVLRFFDHSNFKGWPNKIEELVYHWKDDKKRFIKEIKRKKIDILIGNIPATAYDTFVEISKELPHVRFVPSLQSQFSNKSKENVTLFCKKHKLNIPKTKIFYDNQKAVKYLEQKAKYPQIIKRSYGPSNYGGYYVHKVNSFKDAKELLKKKKYNPVYTQDAIKLKDSGDIRVMLIGHKPICAFWRYAGKNEWITNTSQGGSMSYNNIPVNALELAVQSSKAAKAEYWACDIAICKDTGKAYILECATAFAAFPYIRDWIGQYLMWDFSKGKFKMPHVPLFSWEELGKIDSNLLRTLRHIGFSKYKPSFDGECYLNDVNIGFDMQEVYKSDDSDFPKPMNINKIKKYFDKDKEKAEFELKKLNLNSASLTDIMTLYAMQEELAVEIHEYIQENIITDSTDLLELESIDEQMLKCWDKNLDDMRVDINSVEEYELIKIKGIGKKLAKLIIKYKKQLNGFKSIEDLEQIEGIGKNKLKQLKSRFKIGV
;
A
#
# COMPACT_ATOMS: atom_id res chain seq x y z
N MET A 1 9.96 15.06 29.36
CA MET A 1 9.79 14.72 27.93
C MET A 1 10.93 13.79 27.49
N LYS A 2 10.66 12.70 26.77
CA LYS A 2 11.72 11.81 26.26
C LYS A 2 12.61 12.59 25.27
N LYS A 3 13.93 12.48 25.43
CA LYS A 3 14.92 13.09 24.54
C LYS A 3 14.79 12.48 23.14
N LEU A 4 14.75 13.32 22.10
CA LEU A 4 14.75 12.86 20.71
C LEU A 4 16.09 12.19 20.36
N PRO A 5 16.09 11.17 19.49
CA PRO A 5 17.32 10.50 19.06
C PRO A 5 18.25 11.46 18.31
N LYS A 6 19.55 11.23 18.39
CA LYS A 6 20.54 11.92 17.58
C LYS A 6 20.63 11.27 16.20
N LEU A 7 20.24 12.03 15.18
CA LEU A 7 20.20 11.58 13.79
C LEU A 7 21.53 11.83 13.09
N GLY A 8 21.88 10.94 12.17
CA GLY A 8 22.97 11.11 11.22
C GLY A 8 22.54 10.77 9.80
N PHE A 9 22.87 11.61 8.83
CA PHE A 9 22.79 11.25 7.42
C PHE A 9 24.03 10.45 7.02
N LEU A 10 23.80 9.29 6.42
CA LEU A 10 24.82 8.48 5.79
C LEU A 10 24.98 8.92 4.34
N TYR A 11 26.16 9.44 4.03
CA TYR A 11 26.60 9.72 2.67
C TYR A 11 27.77 8.81 2.30
N LEU A 12 27.95 8.58 1.00
CA LEU A 12 29.10 7.88 0.45
C LEU A 12 29.68 8.73 -0.66
N ASP A 13 31.01 8.73 -0.82
CA ASP A 13 31.65 9.46 -1.90
C ASP A 13 31.10 9.02 -3.27
N TYR A 14 30.88 9.98 -4.16
CA TYR A 14 30.40 9.74 -5.53
C TYR A 14 29.02 9.03 -5.62
N VAL A 15 28.27 8.96 -4.52
CA VAL A 15 26.90 8.44 -4.49
C VAL A 15 25.92 9.60 -4.30
N LEU A 16 24.86 9.62 -5.09
CA LEU A 16 23.81 10.63 -4.98
C LEU A 16 23.13 10.58 -3.60
N ARG A 17 23.00 11.74 -2.98
CA ARG A 17 22.31 11.89 -1.69
C ARG A 17 20.82 11.66 -1.88
N PHE A 18 20.27 10.73 -1.09
CA PHE A 18 18.83 10.47 -1.13
C PHE A 18 18.03 11.44 -0.25
N PHE A 19 18.57 11.77 0.93
CA PHE A 19 17.98 12.75 1.85
C PHE A 19 18.91 13.94 2.05
N ASP A 20 18.29 15.06 2.40
CA ASP A 20 18.93 16.29 2.86
C ASP A 20 18.15 16.84 4.08
N HIS A 21 18.70 17.84 4.77
CA HIS A 21 18.07 18.53 5.90
C HIS A 21 16.67 19.05 5.56
N SER A 22 16.46 19.49 4.31
CA SER A 22 15.15 19.97 3.85
C SER A 22 14.04 18.92 3.97
N ASN A 23 14.34 17.62 3.91
CA ASN A 23 13.35 16.57 4.07
C ASN A 23 12.90 16.38 5.54
N PHE A 24 13.69 16.85 6.50
CA PHE A 24 13.44 16.74 7.94
C PHE A 24 13.03 18.10 8.55
N LYS A 25 12.21 18.85 7.81
CA LYS A 25 11.72 20.18 8.20
C LYS A 25 11.00 20.12 9.55
N GLY A 26 11.48 20.91 10.51
CA GLY A 26 10.92 20.98 11.86
C GLY A 26 11.60 20.08 12.89
N TRP A 27 12.58 19.25 12.49
CA TRP A 27 13.40 18.51 13.44
C TRP A 27 14.27 19.48 14.26
N PRO A 28 14.19 19.49 15.61
CA PRO A 28 14.79 20.56 16.43
C PRO A 28 16.29 20.40 16.66
N ASN A 29 16.82 19.17 16.54
CA ASN A 29 18.22 18.88 16.80
C ASN A 29 19.02 18.93 15.50
N LYS A 30 20.29 19.31 15.57
CA LYS A 30 21.20 19.16 14.41
C LYS A 30 21.28 17.70 13.98
N ILE A 31 21.07 17.45 12.68
CA ILE A 31 21.34 16.16 12.04
C ILE A 31 22.80 16.15 11.61
N GLU A 32 23.57 15.16 12.03
CA GLU A 32 24.98 15.05 11.70
C GLU A 32 25.15 14.50 10.28
N GLU A 33 26.10 15.04 9.51
CA GLU A 33 26.49 14.41 8.25
C GLU A 33 27.67 13.48 8.52
N LEU A 34 27.58 12.25 8.02
CA LEU A 34 28.63 11.24 8.12
C LEU A 34 28.88 10.68 6.72
N VAL A 35 30.07 10.96 6.18
CA VAL A 35 30.49 10.48 4.86
C VAL A 35 31.34 9.23 5.06
N TYR A 36 30.99 8.13 4.42
CA TYR A 36 31.84 6.95 4.30
C TYR A 36 32.68 7.05 3.04
N HIS A 37 34.00 7.00 3.21
CA HIS A 37 34.94 7.04 2.11
C HIS A 37 35.20 5.62 1.60
N TRP A 38 35.29 5.43 0.29
CA TRP A 38 35.55 4.09 -0.27
C TRP A 38 36.92 3.55 0.16
N LYS A 39 37.09 2.22 0.08
CA LYS A 39 38.26 1.45 0.54
C LYS A 39 38.24 1.22 2.07
N ASP A 40 39.34 1.46 2.77
CA ASP A 40 39.58 1.02 4.16
C ASP A 40 39.05 1.98 5.24
N ASP A 41 37.89 2.60 5.00
CA ASP A 41 37.37 3.66 5.87
C ASP A 41 36.54 3.16 7.07
N LYS A 42 36.25 1.87 7.10
CA LYS A 42 35.39 1.21 8.10
C LYS A 42 35.69 1.65 9.53
N LYS A 43 36.97 1.60 9.94
CA LYS A 43 37.40 1.92 11.32
C LYS A 43 37.18 3.40 11.67
N ARG A 44 37.52 4.32 10.75
CA ARG A 44 37.33 5.77 10.94
C ARG A 44 35.85 6.08 11.07
N PHE A 45 35.03 5.54 10.16
CA PHE A 45 33.59 5.77 10.13
C PHE A 45 32.90 5.31 11.42
N ILE A 46 33.23 4.12 11.93
CA ILE A 46 32.71 3.61 13.21
C ILE A 46 33.13 4.49 14.39
N LYS A 47 34.40 4.92 14.42
CA LYS A 47 34.90 5.84 15.46
C LYS A 47 34.17 7.19 15.42
N GLU A 48 33.88 7.70 14.23
CA GLU A 48 33.13 8.93 14.06
C GLU A 48 31.69 8.80 14.56
N ILE A 49 30.98 7.73 14.22
CA ILE A 49 29.62 7.43 14.70
C ILE A 49 29.59 7.39 16.23
N LYS A 50 30.52 6.65 16.85
CA LYS A 50 30.63 6.52 18.31
C LYS A 50 30.93 7.87 18.97
N ARG A 51 31.88 8.63 18.43
CA ARG A 51 32.24 9.97 18.92
C ARG A 51 31.06 10.93 18.86
N LYS A 52 30.32 10.93 17.74
CA LYS A 52 29.16 11.79 17.55
C LYS A 52 27.93 11.32 18.32
N LYS A 53 27.93 10.10 18.88
CA LYS A 53 26.81 9.48 19.62
C LYS A 53 25.53 9.44 18.77
N ILE A 54 25.65 8.94 17.54
CA ILE A 54 24.50 8.79 16.65
C ILE A 54 23.62 7.62 17.14
N ASP A 55 22.32 7.85 17.24
CA ASP A 55 21.33 6.82 17.59
C ASP A 55 20.71 6.21 16.33
N ILE A 56 20.48 7.03 15.29
CA ILE A 56 19.84 6.61 14.02
C ILE A 56 20.66 7.12 12.84
N LEU A 57 21.04 6.21 11.94
CA LEU A 57 21.79 6.51 10.73
C LEU A 57 20.89 6.31 9.50
N ILE A 58 20.68 7.37 8.72
CA ILE A 58 19.69 7.47 7.65
C ILE A 58 20.39 7.53 6.30
N GLY A 59 20.19 6.54 5.44
CA GLY A 59 20.73 6.55 4.08
C GLY A 59 20.70 5.18 3.42
N ASN A 60 20.54 5.19 2.09
CA ASN A 60 20.63 3.98 1.28
C ASN A 60 22.09 3.58 1.09
N ILE A 61 22.36 2.29 1.20
CA ILE A 61 23.68 1.69 1.02
C ILE A 61 23.70 1.03 -0.37
N PRO A 62 24.67 1.39 -1.24
CA PRO A 62 24.80 0.76 -2.54
C PRO A 62 25.22 -0.71 -2.40
N ALA A 63 24.87 -1.52 -3.41
CA ALA A 63 25.19 -2.95 -3.46
C ALA A 63 26.65 -3.28 -3.13
N THR A 64 27.59 -2.47 -3.64
CA THR A 64 29.03 -2.65 -3.46
C THR A 64 29.52 -2.43 -2.03
N ALA A 65 28.78 -1.67 -1.22
CA ALA A 65 29.11 -1.41 0.18
C ALA A 65 28.29 -2.28 1.16
N TYR A 66 27.31 -3.05 0.67
CA TYR A 66 26.37 -3.76 1.53
C TYR A 66 27.06 -4.64 2.58
N ASP A 67 27.98 -5.50 2.15
CA ASP A 67 28.66 -6.44 3.05
C ASP A 67 29.53 -5.70 4.09
N THR A 68 30.21 -4.63 3.68
CA THR A 68 30.96 -3.75 4.60
C THR A 68 30.04 -3.13 5.65
N PHE A 69 28.85 -2.68 5.26
CA PHE A 69 27.90 -2.11 6.21
C PHE A 69 27.26 -3.16 7.12
N VAL A 70 27.12 -4.41 6.68
CA VAL A 70 26.75 -5.54 7.56
C VAL A 70 27.78 -5.70 8.68
N GLU A 71 29.07 -5.63 8.37
CA GLU A 71 30.13 -5.65 9.40
C GLU A 71 30.08 -4.42 10.31
N ILE A 72 29.93 -3.22 9.74
CA ILE A 72 29.78 -1.96 10.50
C ILE A 72 28.61 -2.05 11.49
N SER A 73 27.47 -2.60 11.07
CA SER A 73 26.29 -2.72 11.93
C SER A 73 26.50 -3.63 13.13
N LYS A 74 27.33 -4.68 12.99
CA LYS A 74 27.68 -5.59 14.11
C LYS A 74 28.53 -4.88 15.16
N GLU A 75 29.39 -3.94 14.75
CA GLU A 75 30.20 -3.13 15.66
C GLU A 75 29.44 -1.95 16.30
N LEU A 76 28.20 -1.71 15.83
CA LEU A 76 27.33 -0.61 16.24
C LEU A 76 25.92 -1.12 16.62
N PRO A 77 25.77 -2.04 17.58
CA PRO A 77 24.50 -2.70 17.89
C PRO A 77 23.42 -1.73 18.42
N HIS A 78 23.81 -0.57 18.94
CA HIS A 78 22.89 0.46 19.44
C HIS A 78 22.41 1.45 18.38
N VAL A 79 22.98 1.41 17.17
CA VAL A 79 22.64 2.35 16.08
C VAL A 79 21.58 1.72 15.18
N ARG A 80 20.44 2.39 15.03
CA ARG A 80 19.42 1.98 14.08
C ARG A 80 19.78 2.47 12.68
N PHE A 81 19.97 1.55 11.74
CA PHE A 81 20.11 1.87 10.31
C PHE A 81 18.72 2.03 9.70
N VAL A 82 18.51 3.11 8.95
CA VAL A 82 17.26 3.39 8.25
C VAL A 82 17.55 3.71 6.78
N PRO A 83 17.16 2.85 5.84
CA PRO A 83 16.45 1.58 6.05
C PRO A 83 17.34 0.54 6.72
N SER A 84 16.75 -0.45 7.39
CA SER A 84 17.52 -1.54 8.00
C SER A 84 18.33 -2.32 6.95
N LEU A 85 19.50 -2.87 7.32
CA LEU A 85 20.27 -3.68 6.36
C LEU A 85 19.50 -4.89 5.83
N GLN A 86 18.58 -5.43 6.63
CA GLN A 86 17.69 -6.50 6.20
C GLN A 86 16.76 -6.02 5.09
N SER A 87 16.15 -4.85 5.24
CA SER A 87 15.30 -4.27 4.18
C SER A 87 16.12 -3.99 2.91
N GLN A 88 17.38 -3.56 3.05
CA GLN A 88 18.25 -3.27 1.92
C GLN A 88 18.84 -4.52 1.24
N PHE A 89 18.53 -5.73 1.70
CA PHE A 89 19.06 -6.99 1.13
C PHE A 89 18.79 -7.11 -0.38
N SER A 90 17.58 -6.74 -0.81
CA SER A 90 17.18 -6.76 -2.21
C SER A 90 17.92 -5.73 -3.09
N ASN A 91 18.52 -4.70 -2.49
CA ASN A 91 19.31 -3.70 -3.22
C ASN A 91 20.62 -4.30 -3.78
N LYS A 92 21.11 -5.41 -3.21
CA LYS A 92 22.44 -5.98 -3.55
C LYS A 92 22.50 -6.53 -4.97
N SER A 93 21.50 -7.27 -5.41
CA SER A 93 21.49 -7.89 -6.73
C SER A 93 20.11 -8.42 -7.13
N LYS A 94 19.93 -8.78 -8.40
CA LYS A 94 18.69 -9.44 -8.87
C LYS A 94 18.50 -10.84 -8.27
N GLU A 95 19.61 -11.49 -7.94
CA GLU A 95 19.61 -12.76 -7.21
C GLU A 95 19.10 -12.58 -5.79
N ASN A 96 19.50 -11.51 -5.09
CA ASN A 96 18.97 -11.19 -3.76
C ASN A 96 17.46 -10.93 -3.79
N VAL A 97 16.94 -10.25 -4.82
CA VAL A 97 15.49 -10.12 -5.04
C VAL A 97 14.84 -11.49 -5.16
N THR A 98 15.42 -12.40 -5.95
CA THR A 98 14.87 -13.76 -6.12
C THR A 98 14.90 -14.57 -4.82
N LEU A 99 16.00 -14.50 -4.07
CA LEU A 99 16.13 -15.19 -2.79
C LEU A 99 15.14 -14.64 -1.76
N PHE A 100 14.97 -13.31 -1.73
CA PHE A 100 13.97 -12.63 -0.90
C PHE A 100 12.56 -13.12 -1.24
N CYS A 101 12.16 -13.07 -2.51
CA CYS A 101 10.83 -13.52 -2.92
C CYS A 101 10.59 -14.99 -2.60
N LYS A 102 11.57 -15.88 -2.84
CA LYS A 102 11.46 -17.31 -2.50
C LYS A 102 11.30 -17.54 -1.01
N LYS A 103 12.10 -16.86 -0.18
CA LYS A 103 12.04 -16.97 1.29
C LYS A 103 10.67 -16.58 1.83
N HIS A 104 10.08 -15.53 1.28
CA HIS A 104 8.80 -14.98 1.72
C HIS A 104 7.60 -15.47 0.90
N LYS A 105 7.79 -16.46 0.02
CA LYS A 105 6.75 -17.02 -0.86
C LYS A 105 6.01 -15.97 -1.69
N LEU A 106 6.70 -14.91 -2.11
CA LEU A 106 6.17 -13.86 -2.97
C LEU A 106 6.19 -14.30 -4.43
N ASN A 107 5.18 -13.90 -5.18
CA ASN A 107 5.08 -14.22 -6.60
C ASN A 107 6.22 -13.55 -7.37
N ILE A 108 7.08 -14.36 -7.97
CA ILE A 108 8.19 -13.96 -8.83
C ILE A 108 8.19 -14.86 -10.08
N PRO A 109 8.54 -14.36 -11.28
CA PRO A 109 8.61 -15.24 -12.44
C PRO A 109 9.62 -16.36 -12.18
N LYS A 110 9.33 -17.56 -12.69
CA LYS A 110 10.13 -18.75 -12.40
C LYS A 110 11.58 -18.50 -12.81
N THR A 111 12.48 -18.54 -11.82
CA THR A 111 13.87 -18.10 -11.98
C THR A 111 14.84 -19.21 -11.56
N LYS A 112 15.86 -19.42 -12.40
CA LYS A 112 17.00 -20.31 -12.15
C LYS A 112 18.31 -19.54 -12.28
N ILE A 113 19.25 -19.87 -11.41
CA ILE A 113 20.55 -19.21 -11.30
C ILE A 113 21.60 -20.31 -11.31
N PHE A 114 22.56 -20.21 -12.22
CA PHE A 114 23.61 -21.20 -12.41
C PHE A 114 24.98 -20.52 -12.40
N TYR A 115 25.84 -20.93 -11.48
CA TYR A 115 27.26 -20.53 -11.45
C TYR A 115 28.12 -21.41 -12.36
N ASP A 116 27.61 -22.59 -12.72
CA ASP A 116 28.21 -23.51 -13.67
C ASP A 116 27.55 -23.34 -15.04
N ASN A 117 28.34 -22.87 -16.00
CA ASN A 117 27.89 -22.63 -17.38
C ASN A 117 27.39 -23.90 -18.07
N GLN A 118 27.97 -25.07 -17.80
CA GLN A 118 27.54 -26.33 -18.43
C GLN A 118 26.15 -26.71 -17.93
N LYS A 119 25.92 -26.59 -16.61
CA LYS A 119 24.59 -26.82 -16.02
C LYS A 119 23.55 -25.82 -16.54
N ALA A 120 23.95 -24.56 -16.73
CA ALA A 120 23.09 -23.53 -17.29
C ALA A 120 22.65 -23.88 -18.73
N VAL A 121 23.59 -24.25 -19.59
CA VAL A 121 23.33 -24.65 -20.97
C VAL A 121 22.44 -25.89 -21.03
N LYS A 122 22.72 -26.91 -20.21
CA LYS A 122 21.89 -28.12 -20.12
C LYS A 122 20.45 -27.81 -19.72
N TYR A 123 20.24 -26.91 -18.76
CA TYR A 123 18.89 -26.47 -18.38
C TYR A 123 18.19 -25.74 -19.53
N LEU A 124 18.88 -24.81 -20.18
CA LEU A 124 18.33 -24.01 -21.28
C LEU A 124 17.95 -24.86 -22.51
N GLU A 125 18.67 -25.94 -22.75
CA GLU A 125 18.40 -26.88 -23.84
C GLU A 125 17.26 -27.84 -23.51
N GLN A 126 17.28 -28.44 -22.31
CA GLN A 126 16.44 -29.61 -22.01
C GLN A 126 15.19 -29.30 -21.18
N LYS A 127 15.16 -28.17 -20.45
CA LYS A 127 14.12 -27.90 -19.42
C LYS A 127 13.47 -26.52 -19.50
N ALA A 128 14.13 -25.53 -20.10
CA ALA A 128 13.60 -24.18 -20.18
C ALA A 128 12.41 -24.10 -21.15
N LYS A 129 11.41 -23.27 -20.81
CA LYS A 129 10.28 -22.96 -21.68
C LYS A 129 10.49 -21.58 -22.30
N TYR A 130 10.52 -21.47 -23.61
CA TYR A 130 10.75 -20.19 -24.27
C TYR A 130 9.44 -19.40 -24.46
N PRO A 131 9.47 -18.05 -24.44
CA PRO A 131 10.66 -17.22 -24.30
C PRO A 131 11.23 -17.13 -22.86
N GLN A 132 12.54 -16.92 -22.76
CA GLN A 132 13.25 -16.71 -21.49
C GLN A 132 13.83 -15.30 -21.44
N ILE A 133 13.97 -14.76 -20.23
CA ILE A 133 14.72 -13.55 -19.94
C ILE A 133 16.05 -13.93 -19.29
N ILE A 134 17.16 -13.53 -19.90
CA ILE A 134 18.50 -13.69 -19.37
C ILE A 134 19.01 -12.33 -18.88
N LYS A 135 19.44 -12.26 -17.62
CA LYS A 135 19.86 -11.02 -16.97
C LYS A 135 21.26 -11.13 -16.40
N ARG A 136 21.96 -10.02 -16.26
CA ARG A 136 23.16 -9.95 -15.40
C ARG A 136 22.72 -9.80 -13.93
N SER A 137 23.25 -10.65 -13.04
CA SER A 137 22.90 -10.65 -11.61
C SER A 137 23.48 -9.43 -10.88
N TYR A 138 24.78 -9.15 -11.06
CA TYR A 138 25.54 -8.13 -10.34
C TYR A 138 26.08 -7.02 -11.26
N GLY A 139 25.98 -5.74 -10.89
CA GLY A 139 26.63 -4.65 -11.64
C GLY A 139 26.23 -3.23 -11.22
N PRO A 140 27.13 -2.23 -11.40
CA PRO A 140 26.80 -0.83 -11.19
C PRO A 140 25.75 -0.40 -12.23
N SER A 141 24.63 0.11 -11.71
CA SER A 141 23.46 0.64 -12.44
C SER A 141 22.89 -0.25 -13.58
N ASN A 142 21.77 -0.92 -13.31
CA ASN A 142 20.92 -1.53 -14.34
C ASN A 142 20.03 -0.50 -15.07
N TYR A 143 20.35 0.80 -14.98
CA TYR A 143 19.60 1.85 -15.66
C TYR A 143 19.63 1.60 -17.16
N GLY A 144 18.45 1.54 -17.79
CA GLY A 144 18.29 1.38 -19.24
C GLY A 144 18.30 -0.05 -19.77
N GLY A 145 18.19 -1.08 -18.93
CA GLY A 145 17.88 -2.45 -19.39
C GLY A 145 18.93 -3.16 -20.26
N TYR A 146 20.10 -2.56 -20.50
CA TYR A 146 21.21 -3.09 -21.33
C TYR A 146 21.68 -4.52 -20.97
N TYR A 147 21.42 -4.94 -19.73
CA TYR A 147 21.81 -6.24 -19.19
C TYR A 147 20.64 -7.22 -19.03
N VAL A 148 19.53 -6.96 -19.71
CA VAL A 148 18.31 -7.76 -19.69
C VAL A 148 18.00 -8.12 -21.13
N HIS A 149 17.92 -9.42 -21.44
CA HIS A 149 17.78 -9.91 -22.81
C HIS A 149 16.65 -10.91 -22.88
N LYS A 150 15.69 -10.69 -23.80
CA LYS A 150 14.69 -11.69 -24.14
C LYS A 150 15.25 -12.61 -25.23
N VAL A 151 15.20 -13.92 -25.00
CA VAL A 151 15.61 -14.95 -25.95
C VAL A 151 14.41 -15.86 -26.27
N ASN A 152 14.20 -16.16 -27.55
CA ASN A 152 13.04 -16.93 -28.01
C ASN A 152 13.39 -18.40 -28.28
N SER A 153 14.67 -18.73 -28.37
CA SER A 153 15.15 -20.11 -28.58
C SER A 153 16.44 -20.41 -27.81
N PHE A 154 16.78 -21.69 -27.70
CA PHE A 154 18.07 -22.14 -27.15
C PHE A 154 19.27 -21.63 -27.94
N LYS A 155 19.13 -21.52 -29.27
CA LYS A 155 20.18 -20.97 -30.14
C LYS A 155 20.51 -19.53 -29.75
N ASP A 156 19.49 -18.69 -29.60
CA ASP A 156 19.65 -17.29 -29.19
C ASP A 156 20.28 -17.20 -27.80
N ALA A 157 19.82 -18.04 -26.87
CA ALA A 157 20.36 -18.10 -25.51
C ALA A 157 21.86 -18.46 -25.50
N LYS A 158 22.25 -19.47 -26.29
CA LYS A 158 23.65 -19.93 -26.41
C LYS A 158 24.55 -18.85 -27.02
N GLU A 159 24.09 -18.18 -28.06
CA GLU A 159 24.82 -17.06 -28.69
C GLU A 159 24.99 -15.89 -27.72
N LEU A 160 23.93 -15.52 -27.00
CA LEU A 160 23.97 -14.46 -25.99
C LEU A 160 24.97 -14.78 -24.89
N LEU A 161 24.95 -16.00 -24.35
CA LEU A 161 25.86 -16.42 -23.27
C LEU A 161 27.33 -16.43 -23.73
N LYS A 162 27.61 -16.82 -24.98
CA LYS A 162 28.96 -16.72 -25.56
C LYS A 162 29.43 -15.27 -25.66
N LYS A 163 28.55 -14.37 -26.11
CA LYS A 163 28.86 -12.94 -26.33
C LYS A 163 29.02 -12.18 -25.01
N LYS A 164 28.10 -12.37 -24.06
CA LYS A 164 27.99 -11.56 -22.84
C LYS A 164 28.72 -12.16 -21.64
N LYS A 165 29.01 -13.47 -21.64
CA LYS A 165 29.76 -14.19 -20.59
C LYS A 165 29.24 -13.88 -19.17
N TYR A 166 27.92 -13.84 -18.99
CA TYR A 166 27.33 -13.58 -17.68
C TYR A 166 27.64 -14.68 -16.68
N ASN A 167 28.09 -14.30 -15.49
CA ASN A 167 28.30 -15.17 -14.35
C ASN A 167 27.75 -14.50 -13.07
N PRO A 168 26.81 -15.12 -12.33
CA PRO A 168 26.10 -16.34 -12.70
C PRO A 168 25.17 -16.14 -13.92
N VAL A 169 24.82 -17.24 -14.59
CA VAL A 169 23.75 -17.26 -15.60
C VAL A 169 22.41 -17.18 -14.88
N TYR A 170 21.83 -15.99 -14.87
CA TYR A 170 20.50 -15.73 -14.34
C TYR A 170 19.47 -15.82 -15.48
N THR A 171 18.56 -16.78 -15.40
CA THR A 171 17.52 -17.02 -16.39
C THR A 171 16.15 -17.13 -15.74
N GLN A 172 15.14 -16.55 -16.39
CA GLN A 172 13.81 -16.36 -15.85
C GLN A 172 12.76 -16.55 -16.94
N ASP A 173 11.64 -17.19 -16.62
CA ASP A 173 10.51 -17.32 -17.55
C ASP A 173 10.00 -15.93 -17.95
N ALA A 174 9.85 -15.69 -19.26
CA ALA A 174 9.33 -14.43 -19.74
C ALA A 174 7.81 -14.36 -19.49
N ILE A 175 7.39 -13.30 -18.79
CA ILE A 175 5.97 -13.02 -18.61
C ILE A 175 5.45 -12.30 -19.84
N LYS A 176 4.33 -12.78 -20.37
CA LYS A 176 3.54 -12.03 -21.34
C LYS A 176 2.85 -10.87 -20.61
N LEU A 177 3.45 -9.69 -20.70
CA LEU A 177 2.97 -8.50 -20.00
C LEU A 177 1.58 -8.10 -20.50
N LYS A 178 0.65 -7.87 -19.57
CA LYS A 178 -0.59 -7.15 -19.86
C LYS A 178 -0.22 -5.73 -20.31
N ASP A 179 -0.77 -5.31 -21.44
CA ASP A 179 -0.59 -3.97 -22.02
C ASP A 179 0.87 -3.55 -22.30
N SER A 180 1.80 -4.53 -22.38
CA SER A 180 3.24 -4.30 -22.64
C SER A 180 3.90 -3.32 -21.67
N GLY A 181 3.36 -3.20 -20.46
CA GLY A 181 3.86 -2.31 -19.41
C GLY A 181 4.20 -3.05 -18.13
N ASP A 182 4.96 -2.38 -17.27
CA ASP A 182 5.19 -2.79 -15.89
C ASP A 182 4.75 -1.69 -14.93
N ILE A 183 4.42 -2.07 -13.70
CA ILE A 183 3.87 -1.15 -12.70
C ILE A 183 4.96 -0.86 -11.69
N ARG A 184 5.27 0.42 -11.49
CA ARG A 184 6.04 0.86 -10.34
C ARG A 184 5.09 1.20 -9.19
N VAL A 185 5.34 0.64 -8.01
CA VAL A 185 4.65 1.00 -6.76
C VAL A 185 5.68 1.47 -5.74
N MET A 186 5.47 2.64 -5.15
CA MET A 186 6.25 3.17 -4.03
C MET A 186 5.40 3.15 -2.76
N LEU A 187 6.01 2.79 -1.63
CA LEU A 187 5.34 2.63 -0.35
C LEU A 187 6.11 3.36 0.75
N ILE A 188 5.37 3.90 1.72
CA ILE A 188 5.87 4.47 2.97
C ILE A 188 5.08 3.83 4.10
N GLY A 189 5.74 3.29 5.12
CA GLY A 189 5.09 2.57 6.21
C GLY A 189 4.18 1.43 5.73
N HIS A 190 4.57 0.77 4.64
CA HIS A 190 3.79 -0.28 3.95
C HIS A 190 2.49 0.18 3.27
N LYS A 191 2.15 1.48 3.27
CA LYS A 191 1.04 2.04 2.49
C LYS A 191 1.54 2.46 1.10
N PRO A 192 0.89 2.05 -0.02
CA PRO A 192 1.18 2.61 -1.33
C PRO A 192 0.91 4.12 -1.37
N ILE A 193 1.89 4.90 -1.81
CA ILE A 193 1.80 6.37 -1.91
C ILE A 193 1.90 6.89 -3.34
N CYS A 194 2.40 6.06 -4.25
CA CYS A 194 2.50 6.37 -5.66
C CYS A 194 2.55 5.06 -6.45
N ALA A 195 1.71 4.93 -7.47
CA ALA A 195 1.78 3.82 -8.40
C ALA A 195 1.52 4.31 -9.83
N PHE A 196 2.24 3.75 -10.79
CA PHE A 196 2.04 4.07 -12.21
C PHE A 196 2.51 2.94 -13.11
N TRP A 197 1.80 2.78 -14.23
CA TRP A 197 2.25 2.03 -15.38
C TRP A 197 3.43 2.73 -16.04
N ARG A 198 4.40 1.94 -16.48
CA ARG A 198 5.47 2.33 -17.38
C ARG A 198 5.34 1.46 -18.62
N TYR A 199 5.03 2.08 -19.75
CA TYR A 199 4.91 1.39 -21.03
C TYR A 199 6.23 1.49 -21.79
N ALA A 200 6.60 0.42 -22.48
CA ALA A 200 7.71 0.46 -23.41
C ALA A 200 7.38 1.32 -24.64
N GLY A 201 8.39 1.93 -25.26
CA GLY A 201 8.21 2.66 -26.53
C GLY A 201 7.68 1.75 -27.65
N LYS A 202 7.11 2.32 -28.73
CA LYS A 202 6.70 1.54 -29.90
C LYS A 202 7.89 0.70 -30.40
N ASN A 203 7.73 -0.63 -30.43
CA ASN A 203 8.72 -1.65 -30.81
C ASN A 203 9.81 -1.98 -29.78
N GLU A 204 9.75 -1.43 -28.56
CA GLU A 204 10.64 -1.81 -27.47
C GLU A 204 9.91 -2.73 -26.48
N TRP A 205 10.63 -3.66 -25.86
CA TRP A 205 10.07 -4.55 -24.84
C TRP A 205 10.46 -4.14 -23.41
N ILE A 206 11.36 -3.17 -23.28
CA ILE A 206 11.89 -2.66 -22.01
C ILE A 206 11.12 -1.40 -21.65
N THR A 207 10.58 -1.35 -20.45
CA THR A 207 9.62 -0.35 -19.98
C THR A 207 10.26 0.80 -19.19
N ASN A 208 11.59 0.95 -19.25
CA ASN A 208 12.29 1.96 -18.47
C ASN A 208 11.94 3.38 -18.99
N THR A 209 11.42 4.22 -18.11
CA THR A 209 11.03 5.62 -18.41
C THR A 209 12.20 6.49 -18.87
N SER A 210 13.45 6.11 -18.58
CA SER A 210 14.65 6.79 -19.07
C SER A 210 14.92 6.61 -20.57
N GLN A 211 14.14 5.79 -21.28
CA GLN A 211 14.30 5.48 -22.71
C GLN A 211 13.06 5.84 -23.55
N GLY A 212 12.20 6.76 -23.08
CA GLY A 212 11.06 7.26 -23.87
C GLY A 212 9.75 6.51 -23.68
N GLY A 213 9.64 5.69 -22.63
CA GLY A 213 8.38 5.06 -22.22
C GLY A 213 7.36 6.08 -21.68
N SER A 214 6.06 5.84 -21.93
CA SER A 214 4.99 6.67 -21.37
C SER A 214 4.59 6.20 -19.97
N MET A 215 4.15 7.13 -19.12
CA MET A 215 3.63 6.85 -17.79
C MET A 215 2.11 6.99 -17.77
N SER A 216 1.42 6.10 -17.06
CA SER A 216 -0.02 6.25 -16.78
C SER A 216 -0.32 5.92 -15.33
N TYR A 217 -1.10 6.78 -14.69
CA TYR A 217 -1.48 6.66 -13.30
C TYR A 217 -2.81 5.92 -13.10
N ASN A 218 -3.55 5.72 -14.19
CA ASN A 218 -4.93 5.22 -14.14
C ASN A 218 -4.98 3.70 -14.10
N ASN A 219 -6.03 3.15 -13.48
CA ASN A 219 -6.38 1.73 -13.51
C ASN A 219 -5.23 0.82 -13.04
N ILE A 220 -4.58 1.18 -11.93
CA ILE A 220 -3.56 0.32 -11.31
C ILE A 220 -4.26 -0.91 -10.70
N PRO A 221 -3.92 -2.14 -11.11
CA PRO A 221 -4.53 -3.34 -10.56
C PRO A 221 -4.27 -3.50 -9.06
N VAL A 222 -5.33 -3.75 -8.29
CA VAL A 222 -5.27 -3.93 -6.82
C VAL A 222 -4.32 -5.06 -6.43
N ASN A 223 -4.30 -6.16 -7.18
CA ASN A 223 -3.40 -7.29 -6.91
C ASN A 223 -1.90 -6.94 -7.05
N ALA A 224 -1.54 -5.91 -7.82
CA ALA A 224 -0.18 -5.38 -7.82
C ALA A 224 0.11 -4.57 -6.55
N LEU A 225 -0.85 -3.76 -6.10
CA LEU A 225 -0.72 -3.01 -4.84
C LEU A 225 -0.57 -3.96 -3.65
N GLU A 226 -1.42 -5.00 -3.56
CA GLU A 226 -1.35 -6.03 -2.53
C GLU A 226 0.01 -6.75 -2.50
N LEU A 227 0.51 -7.17 -3.67
CA LEU A 227 1.82 -7.81 -3.78
C LEU A 227 2.95 -6.87 -3.34
N ALA A 228 2.86 -5.58 -3.67
CA ALA A 228 3.81 -4.57 -3.22
C ALA A 228 3.78 -4.40 -1.69
N VAL A 229 2.59 -4.35 -1.08
CA VAL A 229 2.39 -4.28 0.38
C VAL A 229 2.96 -5.52 1.06
N GLN A 230 2.65 -6.71 0.56
CA GLN A 230 3.19 -7.98 1.08
C GLN A 230 4.72 -7.98 1.05
N SER A 231 5.32 -7.52 -0.06
CA SER A 231 6.77 -7.44 -0.19
C SER A 231 7.39 -6.42 0.77
N SER A 232 6.75 -5.27 0.98
CA SER A 232 7.22 -4.23 1.89
C SER A 232 7.16 -4.70 3.36
N LYS A 233 6.07 -5.36 3.76
CA LYS A 233 5.92 -5.98 5.09
C LYS A 233 6.95 -7.08 5.31
N ALA A 234 7.19 -7.92 4.30
CA ALA A 234 8.21 -8.97 4.35
C ALA A 234 9.63 -8.41 4.51
N ALA A 235 9.93 -7.29 3.85
CA ALA A 235 11.20 -6.58 3.98
C ALA A 235 11.33 -5.80 5.29
N LYS A 236 10.21 -5.50 5.98
CA LYS A 236 10.13 -4.60 7.14
C LYS A 236 10.74 -3.23 6.83
N ALA A 237 10.47 -2.72 5.63
CA ALA A 237 11.06 -1.48 5.13
C ALA A 237 10.21 -0.27 5.52
N GLU A 238 10.85 0.79 6.00
CA GLU A 238 10.19 2.08 6.26
C GLU A 238 9.67 2.73 4.97
N TYR A 239 10.42 2.56 3.89
CA TYR A 239 10.03 2.96 2.54
C TYR A 239 10.53 1.93 1.52
N TRP A 240 9.73 1.69 0.49
CA TRP A 240 9.92 0.55 -0.42
C TRP A 240 9.47 0.91 -1.82
N ALA A 241 10.09 0.34 -2.83
CA ALA A 241 9.59 0.38 -4.20
C ALA A 241 9.65 -1.00 -4.85
N CYS A 242 8.65 -1.29 -5.68
CA CYS A 242 8.53 -2.52 -6.44
C CYS A 242 8.26 -2.22 -7.91
N ASP A 243 8.82 -3.07 -8.77
CA ASP A 243 8.36 -3.29 -10.14
C ASP A 243 7.56 -4.56 -10.21
N ILE A 244 6.37 -4.45 -10.80
CA ILE A 244 5.42 -5.54 -10.86
C ILE A 244 4.95 -5.72 -12.30
N ALA A 245 4.99 -6.96 -12.77
CA ALA A 245 4.37 -7.37 -14.02
C ALA A 245 3.03 -8.03 -13.76
N ILE A 246 2.05 -7.72 -14.62
CA ILE A 246 0.79 -8.48 -14.70
C ILE A 246 0.87 -9.43 -15.87
N CYS A 247 0.65 -10.72 -15.62
CA CYS A 247 0.56 -11.71 -16.67
C CYS A 247 -0.77 -11.55 -17.43
N LYS A 248 -0.70 -11.30 -18.75
CA LYS A 248 -1.87 -11.14 -19.62
C LYS A 248 -2.81 -12.33 -19.59
N ASP A 249 -2.26 -13.55 -19.57
CA ASP A 249 -3.06 -14.77 -19.71
C ASP A 249 -3.70 -15.22 -18.38
N THR A 250 -3.09 -14.90 -17.23
CA THR A 250 -3.55 -15.37 -15.91
C THR A 250 -4.05 -14.25 -14.99
N GLY A 251 -3.82 -12.98 -15.32
CA GLY A 251 -4.08 -11.83 -14.46
C GLY A 251 -3.17 -11.74 -13.22
N LYS A 252 -2.29 -12.72 -12.99
CA LYS A 252 -1.44 -12.77 -11.79
C LYS A 252 -0.34 -11.72 -11.81
N ALA A 253 -0.11 -11.10 -10.65
CA ALA A 253 0.97 -10.16 -10.40
C ALA A 253 2.28 -10.87 -10.01
N TYR A 254 3.40 -10.37 -10.51
CA TYR A 254 4.74 -10.91 -10.26
C TYR A 254 5.74 -9.78 -10.00
N ILE A 255 6.55 -9.91 -8.95
CA ILE A 255 7.65 -8.99 -8.66
C ILE A 255 8.76 -9.17 -9.70
N LEU A 256 9.12 -8.10 -10.38
CA LEU A 256 10.28 -8.03 -11.26
C LEU A 256 11.52 -7.57 -10.49
N GLU A 257 11.39 -6.48 -9.73
CA GLU A 257 12.44 -5.88 -8.90
C GLU A 257 11.82 -5.26 -7.64
N CYS A 258 12.58 -5.18 -6.54
CA CYS A 258 12.17 -4.44 -5.35
C CYS A 258 13.40 -3.91 -4.59
N ALA A 259 13.30 -2.72 -4.02
CA ALA A 259 14.41 -2.02 -3.39
C ALA A 259 13.95 -0.89 -2.47
N THR A 260 14.81 -0.50 -1.52
CA THR A 260 14.68 0.78 -0.80
C THR A 260 15.32 1.94 -1.56
N ALA A 261 16.24 1.64 -2.49
CA ALA A 261 16.91 2.63 -3.32
C ALA A 261 16.15 2.80 -4.65
N PHE A 262 15.38 3.88 -4.77
CA PHE A 262 14.62 4.20 -5.98
C PHE A 262 14.65 5.70 -6.28
N ALA A 263 14.45 6.08 -7.54
CA ALA A 263 14.25 7.46 -7.90
C ALA A 263 12.85 7.91 -7.48
N ALA A 264 12.76 9.04 -6.80
CA ALA A 264 11.50 9.58 -6.28
C ALA A 264 11.44 11.09 -6.55
N PHE A 265 10.23 11.60 -6.78
CA PHE A 265 10.01 13.04 -6.82
C PHE A 265 10.36 13.69 -5.47
N PRO A 266 10.72 14.98 -5.46
CA PRO A 266 11.10 15.64 -4.21
C PRO A 266 10.02 15.60 -3.11
N TYR A 267 8.74 15.77 -3.45
CA TYR A 267 7.64 15.67 -2.49
C TYR A 267 7.50 14.26 -1.86
N ILE A 268 7.82 13.19 -2.61
CA ILE A 268 7.82 11.81 -2.07
C ILE A 268 8.91 11.68 -1.00
N ARG A 269 10.10 12.26 -1.24
CA ARG A 269 11.17 12.29 -0.23
C ARG A 269 10.78 13.08 1.01
N ASP A 270 10.00 14.16 0.85
CA ASP A 270 9.45 14.91 1.97
C ASP A 270 8.44 14.08 2.78
N TRP A 271 7.58 13.28 2.13
CA TRP A 271 6.68 12.36 2.83
C TRP A 271 7.43 11.28 3.59
N ILE A 272 8.49 10.71 2.99
CA ILE A 272 9.35 9.75 3.69
C ILE A 272 9.97 10.44 4.91
N GLY A 273 10.51 11.64 4.76
CA GLY A 273 11.07 12.42 5.87
C GLY A 273 10.07 12.66 7.00
N GLN A 274 8.83 13.04 6.67
CA GLN A 274 7.75 13.21 7.65
C GLN A 274 7.41 11.91 8.38
N TYR A 275 7.30 10.79 7.65
CA TYR A 275 7.06 9.47 8.24
C TYR A 275 8.18 9.07 9.20
N LEU A 276 9.44 9.26 8.79
CA LEU A 276 10.60 8.96 9.62
C LEU A 276 10.64 9.85 10.88
N MET A 277 10.31 11.14 10.78
CA MET A 277 10.21 12.01 11.96
C MET A 277 9.12 11.54 12.93
N TRP A 278 7.96 11.10 12.44
CA TRP A 278 6.91 10.51 13.26
C TRP A 278 7.40 9.24 13.98
N ASP A 279 8.03 8.31 13.24
CA ASP A 279 8.58 7.06 13.79
C ASP A 279 9.67 7.34 14.84
N PHE A 280 10.69 8.13 14.50
CA PHE A 280 11.84 8.39 15.38
C PHE A 280 11.45 9.13 16.66
N SER A 281 10.41 9.95 16.58
CA SER A 281 9.89 10.71 17.72
C SER A 281 8.81 9.99 18.51
N LYS A 282 8.40 8.78 18.07
CA LYS A 282 7.29 8.00 18.64
C LYS A 282 5.98 8.81 18.71
N GLY A 283 5.64 9.46 17.59
CA GLY A 283 4.38 10.20 17.43
C GLY A 283 4.39 11.67 17.84
N LYS A 284 5.56 12.25 18.20
CA LYS A 284 5.64 13.69 18.48
C LYS A 284 5.41 14.54 17.23
N PHE A 285 5.93 14.10 16.09
CA PHE A 285 5.61 14.67 14.78
C PHE A 285 4.35 14.02 14.22
N LYS A 286 3.55 14.74 13.44
CA LYS A 286 2.38 14.18 12.78
C LYS A 286 2.81 13.17 11.72
N MET A 287 2.11 12.03 11.67
CA MET A 287 2.26 11.08 10.58
C MET A 287 1.77 11.73 9.28
N PRO A 288 2.49 11.58 8.14
CA PRO A 288 2.02 12.13 6.87
C PRO A 288 0.71 11.45 6.46
N HIS A 289 -0.26 12.26 6.02
CA HIS A 289 -1.49 11.76 5.43
C HIS A 289 -1.36 11.81 3.91
N VAL A 290 -1.40 10.63 3.28
CA VAL A 290 -1.43 10.44 1.84
C VAL A 290 -2.62 9.53 1.51
N PRO A 291 -3.69 10.06 0.89
CA PRO A 291 -4.82 9.26 0.43
C PRO A 291 -4.37 8.20 -0.58
N LEU A 292 -5.05 7.04 -0.60
CA LEU A 292 -4.79 6.08 -1.68
C LEU A 292 -5.25 6.70 -3.01
N PHE A 293 -4.63 6.29 -4.11
CA PHE A 293 -4.89 6.82 -5.46
C PHE A 293 -4.59 8.32 -5.64
N SER A 294 -3.97 8.99 -4.66
CA SER A 294 -3.58 10.40 -4.79
C SER A 294 -2.65 10.66 -5.99
N TRP A 295 -1.98 9.61 -6.49
CA TRP A 295 -1.16 9.66 -7.69
C TRP A 295 -1.96 9.86 -8.99
N GLU A 296 -3.26 9.55 -9.02
CA GLU A 296 -4.13 9.84 -10.16
C GLU A 296 -4.33 11.35 -10.32
N GLU A 297 -4.52 12.07 -9.21
CA GLU A 297 -4.63 13.52 -9.20
C GLU A 297 -3.29 14.21 -9.42
N LEU A 298 -2.24 13.77 -8.71
CA LEU A 298 -0.90 14.30 -8.92
C LEU A 298 -0.39 14.02 -10.33
N GLY A 299 -0.80 12.90 -10.92
CA GLY A 299 -0.45 12.52 -12.29
C GLY A 299 -1.01 13.42 -13.38
N LYS A 300 -2.02 14.25 -13.07
CA LYS A 300 -2.57 15.28 -13.98
C LYS A 300 -1.67 16.52 -14.04
N ILE A 301 -0.78 16.69 -13.07
CA ILE A 301 0.16 17.82 -13.01
C ILE A 301 1.34 17.55 -13.95
N ASP A 302 1.81 18.60 -14.64
CA ASP A 302 2.98 18.50 -15.50
C ASP A 302 4.20 17.94 -14.76
N SER A 303 4.92 17.03 -15.42
CA SER A 303 6.04 16.32 -14.79
C SER A 303 7.22 17.23 -14.46
N ASN A 304 7.44 18.33 -15.18
CA ASN A 304 8.50 19.29 -14.85
C ASN A 304 8.15 20.06 -13.59
N LEU A 305 6.86 20.38 -13.39
CA LEU A 305 6.38 21.00 -12.16
C LEU A 305 6.47 20.01 -10.99
N LEU A 306 6.04 18.75 -11.15
CA LEU A 306 6.18 17.72 -10.11
C LEU A 306 7.64 17.50 -9.66
N ARG A 307 8.62 17.73 -10.54
CA ARG A 307 10.05 17.66 -10.22
C ARG A 307 10.54 18.80 -9.33
N THR A 308 9.79 19.88 -9.19
CA THR A 308 10.14 21.03 -8.33
C THR A 308 9.26 21.12 -7.09
N LEU A 309 8.06 20.54 -7.10
CA LEU A 309 7.15 20.56 -5.96
C LEU A 309 7.73 19.85 -4.72
N ARG A 310 7.58 20.52 -3.57
CA ARG A 310 8.01 20.09 -2.23
C ARG A 310 6.85 20.24 -1.25
N HIS A 311 6.89 19.46 -0.17
CA HIS A 311 5.98 19.61 0.98
C HIS A 311 4.48 19.63 0.64
N ILE A 312 4.07 18.84 -0.34
CA ILE A 312 2.64 18.61 -0.64
C ILE A 312 2.01 17.93 0.57
N GLY A 313 0.83 18.38 1.00
CA GLY A 313 0.08 17.76 2.09
C GLY A 313 -1.37 17.56 1.66
N PHE A 314 -1.99 16.51 2.19
CA PHE A 314 -3.42 16.28 2.07
C PHE A 314 -4.06 16.58 3.42
N SER A 315 -5.04 17.49 3.44
CA SER A 315 -5.91 17.63 4.59
C SER A 315 -6.77 16.37 4.70
N LYS A 316 -7.00 15.89 5.93
CA LYS A 316 -8.13 14.99 6.15
C LYS A 316 -9.38 15.78 5.80
N TYR A 317 -10.28 15.16 5.03
CA TYR A 317 -11.59 15.74 4.78
C TYR A 317 -12.24 16.04 6.14
N LYS A 318 -12.38 17.34 6.44
CA LYS A 318 -13.34 17.80 7.41
C LYS A 318 -14.54 18.22 6.59
N PRO A 319 -15.76 17.72 6.85
CA PRO A 319 -16.93 18.28 6.22
C PRO A 319 -16.89 19.79 6.44
N SER A 320 -16.94 20.52 5.32
CA SER A 320 -17.29 21.92 5.35
C SER A 320 -18.65 21.99 6.02
N PHE A 321 -18.71 22.61 7.19
CA PHE A 321 -19.97 23.14 7.68
C PHE A 321 -20.05 24.55 7.13
N ASP A 322 -20.46 24.67 5.88
CA ASP A 322 -21.05 25.86 5.29
C ASP A 322 -22.45 26.06 5.92
N GLY A 323 -22.42 26.24 7.24
CA GLY A 323 -23.48 26.76 8.08
C GLY A 323 -22.93 28.06 8.67
N GLU A 324 -23.10 29.11 7.88
CA GLU A 324 -22.73 30.49 8.13
C GLU A 324 -23.13 30.96 9.54
N CYS A 325 -22.16 31.11 10.45
CA CYS A 325 -22.36 31.95 11.63
C CYS A 325 -22.28 33.40 11.17
N TYR A 326 -23.43 34.08 11.12
CA TYR A 326 -23.53 35.53 10.98
C TYR A 326 -22.49 36.22 11.88
N LEU A 327 -21.52 36.90 11.27
CA LEU A 327 -20.71 37.90 11.98
C LEU A 327 -21.53 39.19 11.98
N ASN A 328 -21.91 39.67 13.17
CA ASN A 328 -22.61 40.94 13.36
C ASN A 328 -21.72 42.18 13.14
N ASP A 329 -20.48 42.02 12.66
CA ASP A 329 -19.57 43.12 12.36
C ASP A 329 -19.52 43.37 10.85
N VAL A 330 -20.25 44.39 10.41
CA VAL A 330 -20.38 44.80 9.00
C VAL A 330 -19.27 45.75 8.55
N ASN A 331 -18.23 45.97 9.36
CA ASN A 331 -17.20 46.96 9.03
C ASN A 331 -15.79 46.39 9.14
N ILE A 332 -15.53 45.36 8.34
CA ILE A 332 -14.18 44.96 7.98
C ILE A 332 -13.94 45.61 6.61
N GLY A 333 -13.19 46.72 6.60
CA GLY A 333 -12.92 47.57 5.43
C GLY A 333 -12.22 46.85 4.28
N PHE A 334 -12.94 45.97 3.60
CA PHE A 334 -12.61 45.44 2.30
C PHE A 334 -13.19 46.37 1.25
N ASP A 335 -12.31 46.95 0.44
CA ASP A 335 -12.66 47.81 -0.69
C ASP A 335 -13.05 46.92 -1.89
N MET A 336 -14.13 46.15 -1.76
CA MET A 336 -14.69 45.38 -2.86
C MET A 336 -15.74 46.22 -3.59
N GLN A 337 -15.54 46.40 -4.90
CA GLN A 337 -16.51 47.09 -5.74
C GLN A 337 -17.71 46.17 -6.05
N GLU A 338 -18.89 46.77 -6.10
CA GLU A 338 -20.12 46.08 -6.54
C GLU A 338 -19.94 45.56 -7.98
N VAL A 339 -20.27 44.29 -8.21
CA VAL A 339 -20.24 43.71 -9.56
C VAL A 339 -21.43 44.24 -10.37
N TYR A 340 -21.20 44.53 -11.65
CA TYR A 340 -22.29 44.86 -12.57
C TYR A 340 -23.25 43.68 -12.71
N LYS A 341 -24.55 43.99 -12.83
CA LYS A 341 -25.58 42.98 -13.10
C LYS A 341 -25.38 42.41 -14.50
N SER A 342 -25.43 41.08 -14.62
CA SER A 342 -25.39 40.40 -15.92
C SER A 342 -26.64 40.72 -16.74
N ASP A 343 -26.48 40.92 -18.04
CA ASP A 343 -27.57 41.03 -19.00
C ASP A 343 -27.73 39.71 -19.78
N ASP A 344 -28.95 39.41 -20.24
CA ASP A 344 -29.24 38.20 -21.02
C ASP A 344 -28.40 38.11 -22.32
N SER A 345 -27.87 39.24 -22.81
CA SER A 345 -26.95 39.30 -23.95
C SER A 345 -25.54 38.79 -23.66
N ASP A 346 -25.15 38.69 -22.39
CA ASP A 346 -23.84 38.19 -21.97
C ASP A 346 -23.74 36.67 -22.15
N PHE A 347 -24.88 35.98 -22.31
CA PHE A 347 -24.96 34.53 -22.48
C PHE A 347 -25.20 34.15 -23.95
N PRO A 348 -24.47 33.15 -24.49
CA PRO A 348 -24.74 32.64 -25.83
C PRO A 348 -26.12 31.97 -25.89
N LYS A 349 -26.82 32.12 -27.01
CA LYS A 349 -28.18 31.57 -27.18
C LYS A 349 -28.19 30.05 -26.94
N PRO A 350 -29.09 29.54 -26.09
CA PRO A 350 -29.12 28.13 -25.73
C PRO A 350 -29.38 27.25 -26.95
N MET A 351 -28.63 26.14 -27.06
CA MET A 351 -28.76 25.18 -28.15
C MET A 351 -30.13 24.50 -28.08
N ASN A 352 -30.82 24.38 -29.21
CA ASN A 352 -32.17 23.82 -29.26
C ASN A 352 -32.18 22.31 -28.89
N ILE A 353 -32.58 22.02 -27.64
CA ILE A 353 -32.63 20.69 -27.00
C ILE A 353 -33.45 19.66 -27.81
N ASN A 354 -34.32 20.11 -28.72
CA ASN A 354 -35.13 19.21 -29.54
C ASN A 354 -34.31 18.30 -30.49
N LYS A 355 -33.04 18.62 -30.77
CA LYS A 355 -32.15 17.71 -31.52
C LYS A 355 -31.62 16.52 -30.68
N ILE A 356 -31.61 16.63 -29.35
CA ILE A 356 -31.04 15.60 -28.45
C ILE A 356 -32.05 14.47 -28.17
N LYS A 357 -33.36 14.76 -28.25
CA LYS A 357 -34.44 13.77 -28.03
C LYS A 357 -34.42 12.58 -29.00
N LYS A 358 -33.71 12.67 -30.13
CA LYS A 358 -33.60 11.58 -31.11
C LYS A 358 -32.69 10.42 -30.65
N TYR A 359 -31.94 10.59 -29.56
CA TYR A 359 -30.96 9.61 -29.05
C TYR A 359 -31.36 8.93 -27.74
N PHE A 360 -32.53 9.26 -27.18
CA PHE A 360 -33.03 8.62 -25.97
C PHE A 360 -34.24 7.75 -26.33
N ASP A 361 -34.00 6.45 -26.49
CA ASP A 361 -35.04 5.44 -26.58
C ASP A 361 -35.92 5.50 -25.33
N LYS A 362 -37.22 5.74 -25.55
CA LYS A 362 -38.25 5.79 -24.49
C LYS A 362 -38.67 4.42 -23.98
N ASP A 363 -38.17 3.34 -24.57
CA ASP A 363 -38.66 1.97 -24.34
C ASP A 363 -37.80 1.15 -23.36
N LYS A 364 -36.85 1.76 -22.64
CA LYS A 364 -36.26 1.08 -21.48
C LYS A 364 -37.23 1.17 -20.31
N GLU A 365 -37.98 0.10 -20.10
CA GLU A 365 -38.77 -0.16 -18.91
C GLU A 365 -38.02 0.31 -17.65
N LYS A 366 -38.73 1.06 -16.79
CA LYS A 366 -38.25 1.37 -15.45
C LYS A 366 -38.15 0.06 -14.67
N ALA A 367 -36.98 -0.56 -14.68
CA ALA A 367 -36.67 -1.61 -13.73
C ALA A 367 -36.79 -1.02 -12.33
N GLU A 368 -37.74 -1.49 -11.53
CA GLU A 368 -37.77 -1.25 -10.09
C GLU A 368 -36.46 -1.79 -9.52
N PHE A 369 -35.57 -0.88 -9.13
CA PHE A 369 -34.27 -1.23 -8.57
C PHE A 369 -34.46 -1.48 -7.08
N GLU A 370 -34.71 -2.73 -6.69
CA GLU A 370 -34.67 -3.12 -5.28
C GLU A 370 -33.24 -2.94 -4.76
N LEU A 371 -33.03 -1.96 -3.87
CA LEU A 371 -31.76 -1.74 -3.18
C LEU A 371 -31.47 -2.93 -2.26
N LYS A 372 -30.57 -3.81 -2.69
CA LYS A 372 -30.09 -4.93 -1.87
C LYS A 372 -29.40 -4.38 -0.62
N LYS A 373 -29.97 -4.65 0.56
CA LYS A 373 -29.38 -4.30 1.85
C LYS A 373 -28.08 -5.06 2.09
N LEU A 374 -27.16 -4.43 2.80
CA LEU A 374 -25.79 -4.90 3.01
C LEU A 374 -25.65 -5.65 4.34
N ASN A 375 -25.19 -6.90 4.32
CA ASN A 375 -24.79 -7.61 5.52
C ASN A 375 -23.27 -7.51 5.70
N LEU A 376 -22.81 -6.76 6.71
CA LEU A 376 -21.39 -6.46 6.93
C LEU A 376 -20.53 -7.72 7.14
N ASN A 377 -21.04 -8.75 7.80
CA ASN A 377 -20.26 -9.97 8.08
C ASN A 377 -19.90 -10.76 6.81
N SER A 378 -20.68 -10.60 5.74
CA SER A 378 -20.47 -11.25 4.44
C SER A 378 -20.06 -10.29 3.33
N ALA A 379 -20.06 -8.99 3.61
CA ALA A 379 -19.80 -7.94 2.64
C ALA A 379 -18.34 -7.99 2.17
N SER A 380 -18.13 -7.82 0.87
CA SER A 380 -16.79 -7.53 0.36
C SER A 380 -16.37 -6.12 0.78
N LEU A 381 -15.06 -5.85 0.76
CA LEU A 381 -14.54 -4.50 1.01
C LEU A 381 -15.18 -3.48 0.05
N THR A 382 -15.42 -3.87 -1.21
CA THR A 382 -16.10 -3.04 -2.20
C THR A 382 -17.55 -2.75 -1.83
N ASP A 383 -18.26 -3.71 -1.23
CA ASP A 383 -19.63 -3.48 -0.78
C ASP A 383 -19.66 -2.53 0.42
N ILE A 384 -18.72 -2.66 1.37
CA ILE A 384 -18.59 -1.74 2.51
C ILE A 384 -18.28 -0.31 2.03
N MET A 385 -17.43 -0.16 1.00
CA MET A 385 -17.12 1.13 0.39
C MET A 385 -18.32 1.83 -0.26
N THR A 386 -19.43 1.12 -0.51
CA THR A 386 -20.67 1.75 -1.01
C THR A 386 -21.44 2.52 0.07
N LEU A 387 -21.10 2.33 1.35
CA LEU A 387 -21.76 3.04 2.44
C LEU A 387 -21.48 4.55 2.36
N TYR A 388 -22.50 5.33 2.74
CA TYR A 388 -22.42 6.79 2.68
C TYR A 388 -21.28 7.33 3.54
N ALA A 389 -20.50 8.26 2.97
CA ALA A 389 -19.34 8.87 3.60
C ALA A 389 -18.27 7.87 4.09
N MET A 390 -18.27 6.64 3.56
CA MET A 390 -17.27 5.64 3.90
C MET A 390 -15.89 6.06 3.41
N GLN A 391 -14.95 6.16 4.35
CA GLN A 391 -13.53 6.35 4.04
C GLN A 391 -12.86 4.99 3.88
N GLU A 392 -11.85 4.92 3.03
CA GLU A 392 -11.16 3.65 2.76
C GLU A 392 -10.47 3.09 4.00
N GLU A 393 -9.81 3.94 4.81
CA GLU A 393 -9.22 3.50 6.08
C GLU A 393 -10.27 2.88 7.02
N LEU A 394 -11.47 3.46 7.04
CA LEU A 394 -12.59 2.98 7.86
C LEU A 394 -13.16 1.66 7.33
N ALA A 395 -13.27 1.51 6.01
CA ALA A 395 -13.71 0.26 5.39
C ALA A 395 -12.74 -0.89 5.71
N VAL A 396 -11.43 -0.62 5.71
CA VAL A 396 -10.40 -1.59 6.12
C VAL A 396 -10.52 -1.90 7.61
N GLU A 397 -10.72 -0.89 8.46
CA GLU A 397 -10.89 -1.08 9.91
C GLU A 397 -12.11 -1.97 10.22
N ILE A 398 -13.24 -1.73 9.56
CA ILE A 398 -14.44 -2.57 9.65
C ILE A 398 -14.14 -3.98 9.15
N HIS A 399 -13.43 -4.12 8.02
CA HIS A 399 -13.09 -5.42 7.46
C HIS A 399 -12.17 -6.25 8.38
N GLU A 400 -11.18 -5.61 9.02
CA GLU A 400 -10.32 -6.23 10.02
C GLU A 400 -11.11 -6.61 11.28
N TYR A 401 -12.03 -5.76 11.73
CA TYR A 401 -12.91 -6.03 12.86
C TYR A 401 -13.75 -7.29 12.66
N ILE A 402 -14.28 -7.51 11.45
CA ILE A 402 -15.13 -8.67 11.09
C ILE A 402 -14.33 -10.00 11.05
N GLN A 403 -13.01 -9.97 10.83
CA GLN A 403 -12.21 -11.21 10.86
C GLN A 403 -12.19 -11.84 12.26
N GLU A 404 -12.14 -10.99 13.28
CA GLU A 404 -12.01 -11.40 14.69
C GLU A 404 -13.36 -11.38 15.43
N ASN A 405 -14.33 -10.58 14.99
CA ASN A 405 -15.62 -10.37 15.65
C ASN A 405 -16.80 -10.61 14.69
N ILE A 406 -17.97 -10.95 15.22
CA ILE A 406 -19.22 -11.01 14.46
C ILE A 406 -20.07 -9.80 14.84
N ILE A 407 -20.38 -8.98 13.85
CA ILE A 407 -21.27 -7.82 14.01
C ILE A 407 -22.69 -8.36 14.05
N THR A 408 -23.39 -8.16 15.16
CA THR A 408 -24.79 -8.58 15.31
C THR A 408 -25.76 -7.40 15.29
N ASP A 409 -25.25 -6.23 15.63
CA ASP A 409 -25.95 -4.95 15.66
C ASP A 409 -24.98 -3.86 15.16
N SER A 410 -25.48 -2.82 14.48
CA SER A 410 -24.63 -1.75 13.96
C SER A 410 -23.87 -1.02 15.08
N THR A 411 -24.41 -0.98 16.30
CA THR A 411 -23.73 -0.41 17.48
C THR A 411 -22.49 -1.18 17.92
N ASP A 412 -22.29 -2.43 17.45
CA ASP A 412 -21.05 -3.17 17.71
C ASP A 412 -19.83 -2.42 17.12
N LEU A 413 -20.03 -1.68 16.03
CA LEU A 413 -19.01 -0.86 15.38
C LEU A 413 -18.57 0.38 16.18
N LEU A 414 -19.29 0.77 17.24
CA LEU A 414 -18.86 1.85 18.15
C LEU A 414 -17.59 1.50 18.94
N GLU A 415 -17.08 0.27 18.83
CA GLU A 415 -15.75 -0.09 19.34
C GLU A 415 -14.60 0.48 18.50
N LEU A 416 -14.88 0.88 17.26
CA LEU A 416 -13.93 1.53 16.38
C LEU A 416 -13.93 3.04 16.67
N GLU A 417 -12.78 3.60 17.06
CA GLU A 417 -12.65 5.03 17.43
C GLU A 417 -13.08 5.97 16.30
N SER A 418 -12.99 5.48 15.06
CA SER A 418 -13.36 6.20 13.85
C SER A 418 -14.87 6.27 13.60
N ILE A 419 -15.71 5.61 14.41
CA ILE A 419 -17.17 5.50 14.21
C ILE A 419 -17.93 6.19 15.33
N ASP A 420 -18.91 7.02 14.95
CA ASP A 420 -19.85 7.66 15.87
C ASP A 420 -21.30 7.24 15.61
N GLU A 421 -22.18 7.52 16.56
CA GLU A 421 -23.61 7.18 16.48
C GLU A 421 -24.34 7.85 15.31
N GLN A 422 -23.87 9.00 14.84
CA GLN A 422 -24.52 9.72 13.74
C GLN A 422 -24.23 9.02 12.40
N MET A 423 -23.00 8.56 12.19
CA MET A 423 -22.63 7.77 11.02
C MET A 423 -23.40 6.44 10.97
N LEU A 424 -23.56 5.75 12.10
CA LEU A 424 -24.34 4.51 12.15
C LEU A 424 -25.80 4.71 11.75
N LYS A 425 -26.45 5.79 12.22
CA LYS A 425 -27.83 6.12 11.84
C LYS A 425 -27.99 6.33 10.32
N CYS A 426 -26.96 6.83 9.65
CA CYS A 426 -26.95 6.97 8.19
C CYS A 426 -26.85 5.62 7.48
N TRP A 427 -26.18 4.64 8.09
CA TRP A 427 -25.97 3.31 7.50
C TRP A 427 -27.11 2.34 7.79
N ASP A 428 -27.77 2.42 8.94
CA ASP A 428 -28.81 1.48 9.39
C ASP A 428 -29.90 1.21 8.34
N LYS A 429 -30.27 2.21 7.54
CA LYS A 429 -31.27 2.05 6.47
C LYS A 429 -30.82 1.14 5.34
N ASN A 430 -29.52 1.05 5.11
CA ASN A 430 -28.86 0.28 4.05
C ASN A 430 -28.30 -1.06 4.54
N LEU A 431 -28.30 -1.31 5.86
CA LEU A 431 -27.81 -2.55 6.44
C LEU A 431 -28.93 -3.61 6.52
N ASP A 432 -28.53 -4.86 6.31
CA ASP A 432 -29.40 -6.05 6.46
C ASP A 432 -29.43 -6.53 7.92
N ASP A 433 -30.35 -7.45 8.25
CA ASP A 433 -30.44 -8.05 9.59
C ASP A 433 -29.25 -8.98 9.87
N MET A 434 -28.28 -8.45 10.63
CA MET A 434 -27.04 -9.14 11.00
C MET A 434 -27.17 -10.05 12.24
N ARG A 435 -28.37 -10.18 12.82
CA ARG A 435 -28.57 -11.10 13.95
C ARG A 435 -28.25 -12.54 13.56
N VAL A 436 -27.59 -13.25 14.47
CA VAL A 436 -27.15 -14.64 14.27
C VAL A 436 -28.24 -15.61 14.67
N ASP A 437 -28.45 -16.66 13.90
CA ASP A 437 -29.34 -17.75 14.31
C ASP A 437 -28.68 -18.58 15.42
N ILE A 438 -29.32 -18.59 16.59
CA ILE A 438 -28.82 -19.29 17.79
C ILE A 438 -28.77 -20.81 17.60
N ASN A 439 -29.57 -21.36 16.69
CA ASN A 439 -29.60 -22.81 16.46
C ASN A 439 -28.48 -23.27 15.53
N SER A 440 -28.09 -22.44 14.56
CA SER A 440 -27.04 -22.77 13.59
C SER A 440 -25.62 -22.43 14.05
N VAL A 441 -25.45 -21.55 15.04
CA VAL A 441 -24.14 -21.06 15.48
C VAL A 441 -23.32 -22.10 16.26
N GLU A 442 -22.01 -22.12 16.01
CA GLU A 442 -21.03 -22.96 16.73
C GLU A 442 -20.38 -22.25 17.94
N GLU A 443 -19.71 -23.02 18.82
CA GLU A 443 -19.07 -22.47 20.03
C GLU A 443 -18.03 -21.39 19.70
N TYR A 444 -17.24 -21.58 18.63
CA TYR A 444 -16.18 -20.64 18.26
C TYR A 444 -16.73 -19.30 17.75
N GLU A 445 -17.89 -19.32 17.09
CA GLU A 445 -18.57 -18.13 16.56
C GLU A 445 -19.25 -17.35 17.66
N LEU A 446 -19.85 -18.04 18.64
CA LEU A 446 -20.43 -17.42 19.83
C LEU A 446 -19.41 -16.57 20.58
N ILE A 447 -18.13 -16.98 20.63
CA ILE A 447 -17.06 -16.24 21.31
C ILE A 447 -16.75 -14.91 20.59
N LYS A 448 -17.00 -14.82 19.29
CA LYS A 448 -16.77 -13.61 18.47
C LYS A 448 -17.90 -12.58 18.60
N ILE A 449 -19.02 -12.93 19.23
CA ILE A 449 -20.15 -12.02 19.44
C ILE A 449 -19.90 -11.18 20.70
N LYS A 450 -20.02 -9.86 20.56
CA LYS A 450 -19.83 -8.93 21.68
C LYS A 450 -20.74 -9.30 22.86
N GLY A 451 -20.13 -9.41 24.04
CA GLY A 451 -20.80 -9.74 25.28
C GLY A 451 -20.92 -11.24 25.60
N ILE A 452 -20.37 -12.13 24.77
CA ILE A 452 -20.34 -13.59 25.01
C ILE A 452 -18.91 -14.08 25.21
N GLY A 453 -18.59 -14.49 26.43
CA GLY A 453 -17.29 -15.09 26.76
C GLY A 453 -17.25 -16.61 26.59
N LYS A 454 -16.05 -17.19 26.61
CA LYS A 454 -15.82 -18.65 26.48
C LYS A 454 -16.68 -19.52 27.42
N LYS A 455 -16.88 -19.09 28.66
CA LYS A 455 -17.72 -19.81 29.63
C LYS A 455 -19.19 -19.81 29.20
N LEU A 456 -19.69 -18.66 28.75
CA LEU A 456 -21.07 -18.49 28.35
C LEU A 456 -21.38 -19.22 27.04
N ALA A 457 -20.46 -19.17 26.06
CA ALA A 457 -20.59 -19.90 24.81
C ALA A 457 -20.77 -21.42 25.03
N LYS A 458 -19.97 -22.01 25.93
CA LYS A 458 -20.10 -23.42 26.32
C LYS A 458 -21.44 -23.75 26.95
N LEU A 459 -21.94 -22.87 27.82
CA LEU A 459 -23.23 -23.05 28.46
C LEU A 459 -24.38 -22.98 27.44
N ILE A 460 -24.33 -22.04 26.49
CA ILE A 460 -25.31 -21.91 25.41
C ILE A 460 -25.36 -23.19 24.56
N ILE A 461 -24.20 -23.73 24.14
CA ILE A 461 -24.16 -24.96 23.35
C ILE A 461 -24.62 -26.19 24.15
N LYS A 462 -24.27 -26.27 25.43
CA LYS A 462 -24.75 -27.34 26.33
C LYS A 462 -26.27 -27.30 26.44
N TYR A 463 -26.83 -26.11 26.65
CA TYR A 463 -28.28 -25.92 26.78
C TYR A 463 -29.02 -26.17 25.47
N LYS A 464 -28.45 -25.73 24.33
CA LYS A 464 -28.95 -26.04 22.98
C LYS A 464 -29.14 -27.54 22.77
N LYS A 465 -28.16 -28.35 23.19
CA LYS A 465 -28.21 -29.82 23.09
C LYS A 465 -29.27 -30.44 24.01
N GLN A 466 -29.49 -29.88 25.19
CA GLN A 466 -30.51 -30.36 26.13
C GLN A 466 -31.93 -30.08 25.63
N LEU A 467 -32.15 -28.92 25.00
CA LEU A 467 -33.45 -28.54 24.44
C LEU A 467 -33.73 -29.07 23.03
N ASN A 468 -32.73 -29.71 22.40
CA ASN A 468 -32.75 -30.07 20.99
C ASN A 468 -33.02 -28.85 20.07
N GLY A 469 -32.40 -27.72 20.39
CA GLY A 469 -32.62 -26.43 19.77
C GLY A 469 -33.47 -25.49 20.63
N PHE A 470 -33.17 -24.20 20.55
CA PHE A 470 -33.96 -23.14 21.18
C PHE A 470 -35.25 -22.91 20.39
N LYS A 471 -36.37 -22.81 21.10
CA LYS A 471 -37.69 -22.50 20.52
C LYS A 471 -38.02 -21.03 20.64
N SER A 472 -37.47 -20.36 21.65
CA SER A 472 -37.60 -18.93 21.88
C SER A 472 -36.26 -18.34 22.33
N ILE A 473 -36.03 -17.04 22.10
CA ILE A 473 -34.81 -16.39 22.62
C ILE A 473 -34.89 -16.28 24.14
N GLU A 474 -36.11 -16.27 24.70
CA GLU A 474 -36.42 -16.27 26.12
C GLU A 474 -35.87 -17.50 26.84
N ASP A 475 -35.72 -18.64 26.15
CA ASP A 475 -35.12 -19.86 26.67
C ASP A 475 -33.67 -19.63 27.19
N LEU A 476 -32.98 -18.59 26.71
CA LEU A 476 -31.66 -18.18 27.22
C LEU A 476 -31.67 -17.76 28.69
N GLU A 477 -32.79 -17.28 29.24
CA GLU A 477 -32.89 -16.87 30.66
C GLU A 477 -32.66 -18.04 31.62
N GLN A 478 -32.87 -19.27 31.15
CA GLN A 478 -32.71 -20.49 31.95
C GLN A 478 -31.24 -20.91 32.09
N ILE A 479 -30.33 -20.24 31.38
CA ILE A 479 -28.89 -20.51 31.45
C ILE A 479 -28.27 -19.73 32.62
N GLU A 480 -27.56 -20.44 33.49
CA GLU A 480 -26.82 -19.86 34.60
C GLU A 480 -25.84 -18.77 34.12
N GLY A 481 -26.03 -17.53 34.59
CA GLY A 481 -25.25 -16.36 34.17
C GLY A 481 -25.95 -15.44 33.16
N ILE A 482 -27.14 -15.79 32.66
CA ILE A 482 -27.99 -14.92 31.83
C ILE A 482 -29.18 -14.42 32.64
N GLY A 483 -29.01 -13.31 33.37
CA GLY A 483 -30.13 -12.61 34.03
C GLY A 483 -30.92 -11.72 33.05
N LYS A 484 -32.06 -11.17 33.50
CA LYS A 484 -32.94 -10.28 32.71
C LYS A 484 -32.23 -9.17 31.93
N ASN A 485 -31.25 -8.52 32.56
CA ASN A 485 -30.48 -7.45 31.91
C ASN A 485 -29.59 -7.98 30.78
N LYS A 486 -28.99 -9.17 30.98
CA LYS A 486 -28.14 -9.81 29.98
C LYS A 486 -28.98 -10.37 28.84
N LEU A 487 -30.14 -10.95 29.14
CA LEU A 487 -31.11 -11.39 28.14
C LEU A 487 -31.52 -10.23 27.23
N LYS A 488 -31.84 -9.06 27.79
CA LYS A 488 -32.19 -7.87 26.99
C LYS A 488 -31.09 -7.48 26.00
N GLN A 489 -29.82 -7.58 26.39
CA GLN A 489 -28.68 -7.32 25.51
C GLN A 489 -28.47 -8.42 24.45
N LEU A 490 -28.81 -9.67 24.75
CA LEU A 490 -28.66 -10.79 23.82
C LEU A 490 -29.83 -10.89 22.83
N LYS A 491 -31.02 -10.40 23.19
CA LYS A 491 -32.19 -10.36 22.30
C LYS A 491 -31.97 -9.56 21.02
N SER A 492 -31.16 -8.50 21.06
CA SER A 492 -30.82 -7.73 19.87
C SER A 492 -29.75 -8.41 19.00
N ARG A 493 -29.14 -9.51 19.46
CA ARG A 493 -28.00 -10.16 18.79
C ARG A 493 -28.38 -11.47 18.11
N PHE A 494 -29.40 -12.14 18.61
CA PHE A 494 -29.85 -13.43 18.12
C PHE A 494 -31.19 -13.36 17.41
N LYS A 495 -31.40 -14.30 16.49
CA LYS A 495 -32.69 -14.66 15.93
C LYS A 495 -32.85 -16.18 15.98
N ILE A 496 -34.05 -16.66 15.67
CA ILE A 496 -34.31 -18.07 15.41
C ILE A 496 -34.56 -18.16 13.90
N GLY A 497 -33.79 -19.01 13.21
CA GLY A 497 -33.99 -19.26 11.79
C GLY A 497 -35.40 -19.81 11.52
N VAL A 498 -35.96 -19.46 10.35
CA VAL A 498 -37.22 -20.04 9.87
C VAL A 498 -36.99 -21.44 9.35
#